data_AF-A0A1L8E303-F1
#
_entry.id   AF-A0A1L8E303-F1
#
_cell.length_a   1.000
_cell.length_b   1.000
_cell.length_c   1.000
_cell.angle_alpha   90.00
_cell.angle_beta   90.00
_cell.angle_gamma   90.00
#
_symmetry.space_group_name_H-M   'P 1'
#
loop_
_entity.id
_entity.type
_entity.pdbx_description
1 polymer ?
#
loop_
_entity_poly.entity_id
_entity_poly.type
_entity_poly.pdbx_seq_one_letter_code
_entity_poly.pdbx_strand_id
1 'polypeptide(L)'
;MKTEDVDELQQFYYVPNNNLSPGDIPDIITEYDQEKNYPTVVDRFFTRLYHTRPERKGEDHMLLLHSNRICLMCLAPGHVAFEKGIKSVTYDIGNCDRSKNTVSGKRKKGGMHVQPGTALALITCKDGSEYKVISSITGKLVEVNQRIVDVPSRLGIDGEGYVAIIFPKIDQVNAIKDSLLTEEQYRKIIQ
;
A
#
# COMPACT_ATOMS: atom_id res chain seq x y z
N MET A 1 44.67 38.06 25.48
CA MET A 1 43.87 37.02 26.15
C MET A 1 43.19 36.25 25.03
N LYS A 2 43.73 35.08 24.64
CA LYS A 2 43.19 34.29 23.54
C LYS A 2 41.99 33.52 24.09
N THR A 3 40.80 33.81 23.59
CA THR A 3 39.60 33.01 23.84
C THR A 3 39.83 31.63 23.23
N GLU A 4 39.82 30.60 24.06
CA GLU A 4 39.81 29.22 23.61
C GLU A 4 38.48 28.99 22.89
N ASP A 5 38.52 28.77 21.57
CA ASP A 5 37.39 28.28 20.79
C ASP A 5 37.11 26.85 21.26
N VAL A 6 36.22 26.72 22.25
CA VAL A 6 35.68 25.43 22.65
C VAL A 6 34.69 25.01 21.57
N ASP A 7 35.04 23.99 20.80
CA ASP A 7 34.16 23.41 19.79
C ASP A 7 32.95 22.75 20.47
N GLU A 8 31.85 23.50 20.59
CA GLU A 8 30.59 23.08 21.22
C GLU A 8 29.99 21.80 20.60
N LEU A 9 30.44 21.42 19.40
CA LEU A 9 29.96 20.23 18.69
C LEU A 9 30.76 18.97 18.99
N GLN A 10 31.84 19.05 19.77
CA GLN A 10 32.72 17.91 20.06
C GLN A 10 31.98 16.72 20.69
N GLN A 11 30.93 16.97 21.48
CA GLN A 11 30.08 15.94 22.07
C GLN A 11 29.27 15.11 21.05
N PHE A 12 29.07 15.63 19.84
CA PHE A 12 28.34 14.95 18.77
C PHE A 12 29.27 14.22 17.80
N TYR A 13 30.60 14.37 17.96
CA TYR A 13 31.55 13.68 17.11
C TYR A 13 31.52 12.18 17.39
N TYR A 14 31.52 11.42 16.30
CA TYR A 14 31.66 9.98 16.37
C TYR A 14 32.98 9.64 17.05
N VAL A 15 32.89 8.95 18.18
CA VAL A 15 34.05 8.38 18.86
C VAL A 15 34.16 6.92 18.45
N PRO A 16 35.19 6.53 17.67
CA PRO A 16 35.38 5.15 17.28
C PRO A 16 35.51 4.28 18.53
N ASN A 17 34.68 3.24 18.62
CA ASN A 17 34.84 2.25 19.67
C ASN A 17 35.99 1.31 19.28
N ASN A 18 37.20 1.62 19.73
CA ASN A 18 38.40 0.82 19.45
C ASN A 18 38.43 -0.52 20.20
N ASN A 19 37.40 -0.84 21.00
CA ASN A 19 37.29 -2.10 21.73
C ASN A 19 36.63 -3.24 20.94
N LEU A 20 36.25 -3.00 19.68
CA LEU A 20 35.68 -4.03 18.80
C LEU A 20 36.77 -4.56 17.87
N SER A 21 37.20 -5.79 18.10
CA SER A 21 38.10 -6.51 17.21
C SER A 21 37.31 -7.33 16.17
N PRO A 22 37.87 -7.58 14.97
CA PRO A 22 37.26 -8.50 13.99
C PRO A 22 37.12 -9.90 14.61
N GLY A 23 35.93 -10.23 15.11
CA GLY A 23 35.63 -11.46 15.85
C GLY A 23 34.69 -11.28 17.05
N ASP A 24 34.59 -10.06 17.59
CA ASP A 24 33.71 -9.76 18.74
C ASP A 24 32.24 -9.58 18.33
N ILE A 25 31.97 -9.39 17.03
CA ILE A 25 30.63 -9.26 16.48
C ILE A 25 30.27 -10.63 15.88
N PRO A 26 29.25 -11.32 16.40
CA PRO A 26 28.79 -12.58 15.82
C PRO A 26 28.36 -12.37 14.37
N ASP A 27 28.47 -13.42 13.54
CA ASP A 27 27.97 -13.37 12.18
C ASP A 27 26.46 -13.07 12.21
N ILE A 28 25.98 -12.22 11.29
CA ILE A 28 24.56 -11.84 11.17
C ILE A 28 23.64 -13.06 11.08
N ILE A 29 24.14 -14.18 10.54
CA ILE A 29 23.41 -15.44 10.42
C ILE A 29 23.18 -16.08 11.81
N THR A 30 24.06 -15.82 12.77
CA THR A 30 23.99 -16.36 14.14
C THR A 30 22.93 -15.65 14.99
N GLU A 31 22.65 -14.37 14.70
CA GLU A 31 21.59 -13.58 15.36
C GLU A 31 20.20 -13.83 14.75
N TYR A 32 20.12 -14.49 13.60
CA TYR A 32 18.86 -14.80 12.95
C TYR A 32 18.15 -15.95 13.67
N ASP A 33 17.02 -15.65 14.30
CA ASP A 33 16.18 -16.62 14.98
C ASP A 33 15.09 -17.13 14.03
N GLN A 34 15.27 -18.33 13.49
CA GLN A 34 14.30 -18.95 12.57
C GLN A 34 12.91 -19.16 13.18
N GLU A 35 12.79 -19.29 14.50
CA GLU A 35 11.52 -19.51 15.19
C GLU A 35 10.79 -18.19 15.47
N LYS A 36 11.49 -17.06 15.40
CA LYS A 36 10.90 -15.74 15.58
C LYS A 36 10.02 -15.37 14.39
N ASN A 37 8.77 -15.03 14.68
CA ASN A 37 7.86 -14.50 13.67
C ASN A 37 8.23 -13.06 13.31
N TYR A 38 9.00 -12.88 12.25
CA TYR A 38 9.37 -11.56 11.75
C TYR A 38 8.22 -10.94 10.94
N PRO A 39 7.94 -9.64 11.11
CA PRO A 39 6.90 -8.96 10.36
C PRO A 39 7.25 -8.92 8.87
N THR A 40 6.23 -9.08 8.02
CA THR A 40 6.39 -9.01 6.57
C THR A 40 6.76 -7.59 6.12
N VAL A 41 7.12 -7.42 4.85
CA VAL A 41 7.31 -6.07 4.27
C VAL A 41 6.04 -5.24 4.40
N VAL A 42 4.87 -5.86 4.24
CA VAL A 42 3.59 -5.16 4.40
C VAL A 42 3.42 -4.69 5.84
N ASP A 43 3.62 -5.58 6.81
CA ASP A 43 3.43 -5.25 8.23
C ASP A 43 4.41 -4.19 8.73
N ARG A 44 5.64 -4.16 8.19
CA ARG A 44 6.66 -3.18 8.58
C ARG A 44 6.38 -1.78 8.05
N PHE A 45 5.88 -1.66 6.82
CA PHE A 45 5.86 -0.38 6.11
C PHE A 45 4.48 0.15 5.78
N PHE A 46 3.43 -0.67 5.88
CA PHE A 46 2.08 -0.29 5.50
C PHE A 46 1.11 -0.33 6.67
N THR A 47 0.23 0.68 6.72
CA THR A 47 -0.96 0.68 7.57
C THR A 47 -2.15 0.21 6.74
N ARG A 48 -2.86 -0.82 7.22
CA ARG A 48 -4.09 -1.32 6.60
C ARG A 48 -5.28 -0.47 7.01
N LEU A 49 -5.97 0.09 6.02
CA LEU A 49 -7.19 0.85 6.19
C LEU A 49 -8.28 0.26 5.29
N TYR A 50 -9.54 0.37 5.68
CA TYR A 50 -10.65 -0.27 5.00
C TYR A 50 -11.76 0.72 4.68
N HIS A 51 -12.30 0.57 3.47
CA HIS A 51 -13.46 1.30 2.99
C HIS A 51 -14.60 0.32 2.80
N THR A 52 -15.59 0.40 3.68
CA THR A 52 -16.82 -0.39 3.57
C THR A 52 -17.81 0.26 2.62
N ARG A 53 -18.62 -0.56 1.95
CA ARG A 53 -19.65 -0.08 1.02
C ARG A 53 -21.04 -0.49 1.51
N PRO A 54 -21.74 0.35 2.29
CA PRO A 54 -23.06 0.03 2.84
C PRO A 54 -24.10 -0.35 1.76
N GLU A 55 -24.00 0.27 0.58
CA GLU A 55 -24.87 0.01 -0.55
C GLU A 55 -24.53 -1.26 -1.34
N ARG A 56 -23.35 -1.85 -1.09
CA ARG A 56 -22.83 -3.06 -1.74
C ARG A 56 -22.15 -3.97 -0.74
N LYS A 57 -22.95 -4.74 0.02
CA LYS A 57 -22.47 -5.66 1.05
C LYS A 57 -21.45 -6.65 0.48
N GLY A 58 -20.28 -6.73 1.13
CA GLY A 58 -19.20 -7.65 0.74
C GLY A 58 -18.35 -7.18 -0.44
N GLU A 59 -18.56 -5.95 -0.94
CA GLU A 59 -17.73 -5.32 -1.99
C GLU A 59 -16.71 -4.33 -1.38
N ASP A 60 -16.15 -4.65 -0.22
CA ASP A 60 -15.28 -3.75 0.54
C ASP A 60 -13.86 -3.67 -0.03
N HIS A 61 -13.23 -2.52 0.16
CA HIS A 61 -11.89 -2.23 -0.34
C HIS A 61 -10.90 -2.06 0.80
N MET A 62 -9.65 -2.42 0.55
CA MET A 62 -8.54 -2.20 1.46
C MET A 62 -7.55 -1.21 0.84
N LEU A 63 -7.04 -0.32 1.66
CA LEU A 63 -5.99 0.63 1.33
C LEU A 63 -4.76 0.29 2.16
N LEU A 64 -3.64 -0.03 1.50
CA LEU A 64 -2.34 -0.14 2.16
C LEU A 64 -1.63 1.21 2.05
N LEU A 65 -1.57 1.94 3.16
CA LEU A 65 -0.87 3.22 3.25
C LEU A 65 0.58 3.01 3.68
N HIS A 66 1.52 3.21 2.77
CA HIS A 66 2.94 3.09 3.05
C HIS A 66 3.47 4.24 3.93
N SER A 67 4.56 4.03 4.65
CA SER A 67 5.29 5.05 5.41
C SER A 67 5.70 6.28 4.57
N ASN A 68 6.06 6.04 3.31
CA ASN A 68 6.33 7.09 2.29
C ASN A 68 5.06 7.74 1.70
N ARG A 69 3.87 7.49 2.26
CA ARG A 69 2.57 8.07 1.88
C ARG A 69 2.04 7.65 0.50
N ILE A 70 2.64 6.65 -0.15
CA ILE A 70 2.01 6.01 -1.31
C ILE A 70 0.88 5.10 -0.83
N CYS A 71 -0.20 5.00 -1.59
CA CYS A 71 -1.33 4.15 -1.25
C CYS A 71 -1.54 3.07 -2.30
N LEU A 72 -1.64 1.82 -1.89
CA LEU A 72 -2.04 0.71 -2.74
C LEU A 72 -3.53 0.44 -2.50
N MET A 73 -4.32 0.50 -3.56
CA MET A 73 -5.72 0.07 -3.55
C MET A 73 -5.78 -1.44 -3.75
N CYS A 74 -6.46 -2.14 -2.87
CA CYS A 74 -6.64 -3.59 -2.89
C CYS A 74 -8.12 -3.92 -2.64
N LEU A 75 -8.51 -5.18 -2.91
CA LEU A 75 -9.75 -5.71 -2.35
C LEU A 75 -9.57 -6.04 -0.87
N ALA A 76 -10.63 -5.89 -0.08
CA ALA A 76 -10.61 -6.41 1.28
C ALA A 76 -10.56 -7.95 1.27
N PRO A 77 -9.88 -8.62 2.23
CA PRO A 77 -9.77 -10.08 2.24
C PRO A 77 -11.10 -10.84 2.21
N GLY A 78 -12.16 -10.26 2.78
CA GLY A 78 -13.53 -10.81 2.78
C GLY A 78 -14.37 -10.43 1.56
N HIS A 79 -13.77 -9.92 0.48
CA HIS A 79 -14.53 -9.48 -0.69
C HIS A 79 -15.17 -10.66 -1.43
N VAL A 80 -16.46 -10.55 -1.76
CA VAL A 80 -17.30 -11.61 -2.35
C VAL A 80 -16.74 -12.20 -3.66
N ALA A 81 -15.99 -11.41 -4.43
CA ALA A 81 -15.31 -11.88 -5.65
C ALA A 81 -14.33 -13.04 -5.40
N PHE A 82 -13.71 -13.12 -4.21
CA PHE A 82 -12.81 -14.23 -3.89
C PHE A 82 -13.56 -15.54 -3.75
N GLU A 83 -14.70 -15.53 -3.06
CA GLU A 83 -15.56 -16.72 -2.88
C GLU A 83 -16.10 -17.24 -4.22
N LYS A 84 -16.49 -16.32 -5.11
CA LYS A 84 -17.02 -16.64 -6.44
C LYS A 84 -15.96 -17.06 -7.45
N GLY A 85 -14.69 -16.87 -7.11
CA GLY A 85 -13.54 -17.14 -7.96
C GLY A 85 -13.40 -16.11 -9.07
N ILE A 86 -12.25 -15.43 -9.10
CA ILE A 86 -11.93 -14.43 -10.11
C ILE A 86 -11.59 -15.10 -11.44
N LYS A 87 -12.23 -14.64 -12.51
CA LYS A 87 -11.99 -15.11 -13.89
C LYS A 87 -11.06 -14.16 -14.64
N SER A 88 -11.33 -12.86 -14.57
CA SER A 88 -10.54 -11.83 -15.28
C SER A 88 -10.64 -10.48 -14.59
N VAL A 89 -9.64 -9.64 -14.83
CA VAL A 89 -9.62 -8.23 -14.42
C VAL A 89 -9.34 -7.37 -15.66
N THR A 90 -10.11 -6.30 -15.84
CA THR A 90 -9.88 -5.32 -16.91
C THR A 90 -9.76 -3.90 -16.36
N TYR A 91 -8.85 -3.13 -16.93
CA TYR A 91 -8.68 -1.70 -16.67
C TYR A 91 -9.41 -0.83 -17.71
N ASP A 92 -10.03 -1.45 -18.72
CA ASP A 92 -10.91 -0.79 -19.66
C ASP A 92 -12.34 -0.75 -19.12
N ILE A 93 -12.74 0.44 -18.65
CA ILE A 93 -14.06 0.70 -18.06
C ILE A 93 -14.93 1.50 -19.04
N GLY A 94 -14.70 1.32 -20.34
CA GLY A 94 -15.51 1.85 -21.45
C GLY A 94 -15.13 3.25 -21.94
N ASN A 95 -14.80 4.19 -21.05
CA ASN A 95 -14.45 5.56 -21.45
C ASN A 95 -12.95 5.81 -21.62
N CYS A 96 -12.11 5.16 -20.81
CA CYS A 96 -10.66 5.32 -20.86
C CYS A 96 -9.99 4.17 -20.11
N ASP A 97 -9.17 3.43 -20.83
CA ASP A 97 -8.33 2.37 -20.29
C ASP A 97 -7.29 2.94 -19.33
N ARG A 98 -7.38 2.52 -18.05
CA ARG A 98 -6.49 3.00 -16.99
C ARG A 98 -5.05 2.52 -17.15
N SER A 99 -4.81 1.45 -17.93
CA SER A 99 -3.46 0.96 -18.22
C SER A 99 -2.65 1.92 -19.10
N LYS A 100 -3.32 2.79 -19.87
CA LYS A 100 -2.68 3.79 -20.74
C LYS A 100 -2.27 5.06 -19.99
N ASN A 101 -2.51 5.12 -18.69
CA ASN A 101 -2.17 6.27 -17.84
C ASN A 101 -0.66 6.45 -17.76
N THR A 102 -0.13 7.43 -18.50
CA THR A 102 1.32 7.69 -18.55
C THR A 102 1.69 8.76 -17.54
N VAL A 103 2.46 8.37 -16.51
CA VAL A 103 2.88 9.26 -15.42
C VAL A 103 4.39 9.48 -15.47
N SER A 104 4.82 10.74 -15.52
CA SER A 104 6.24 11.10 -15.65
C SER A 104 6.70 12.19 -14.66
N GLY A 105 7.99 12.16 -14.33
CA GLY A 105 8.69 13.16 -13.52
C GLY A 105 8.32 13.17 -12.02
N LYS A 106 9.09 13.94 -11.23
CA LYS A 106 8.92 14.06 -9.76
C LYS A 106 7.51 14.51 -9.34
N ARG A 107 6.88 15.38 -10.14
CA ARG A 107 5.52 15.90 -9.89
C ARG A 107 4.39 14.97 -10.33
N LYS A 108 4.72 13.77 -10.85
CA LYS A 108 3.76 12.79 -11.40
C LYS A 108 2.84 13.48 -12.44
N LYS A 109 3.46 14.11 -13.43
CA LYS A 109 2.76 14.82 -14.52
C LYS A 109 2.14 13.79 -15.47
N GLY A 110 0.92 14.04 -15.93
CA GLY A 110 0.15 13.10 -16.77
C GLY A 110 -0.68 12.08 -16.00
N GLY A 111 -0.48 11.93 -14.69
CA GLY A 111 -1.31 11.06 -13.87
C GLY A 111 -2.75 11.53 -13.75
N MET A 112 -3.68 10.63 -14.03
CA MET A 112 -5.11 10.81 -13.85
C MET A 112 -5.43 11.16 -12.39
N HIS A 113 -6.21 12.21 -12.18
CA HIS A 113 -6.74 12.51 -10.86
C HIS A 113 -7.96 11.63 -10.61
N VAL A 114 -7.93 10.89 -9.50
CA VAL A 114 -9.02 10.03 -9.05
C VAL A 114 -9.64 10.62 -7.79
N GLN A 115 -10.93 10.39 -7.64
CA GLN A 115 -11.75 10.77 -6.48
C GLN A 115 -12.42 9.52 -5.90
N PRO A 116 -12.89 9.55 -4.64
CA PRO A 116 -13.72 8.49 -4.10
C PRO A 116 -14.86 8.11 -5.07
N GLY A 117 -15.03 6.82 -5.33
CA GLY A 117 -16.02 6.31 -6.29
C GLY A 117 -15.56 6.23 -7.75
N THR A 118 -14.38 6.77 -8.09
CA THR A 118 -13.82 6.61 -9.45
C THR A 118 -13.50 5.14 -9.70
N ALA A 119 -14.09 4.55 -10.74
CA ALA A 119 -13.79 3.17 -11.11
C ALA A 119 -12.34 3.05 -11.62
N LEU A 120 -11.62 2.08 -11.06
CA LEU A 120 -10.22 1.76 -11.33
C LEU A 120 -10.08 0.50 -12.17
N ALA A 121 -10.85 -0.54 -11.86
CA ALA A 121 -10.88 -1.80 -12.60
C ALA A 121 -12.26 -2.45 -12.53
N LEU A 122 -12.52 -3.39 -13.44
CA LEU A 122 -13.67 -4.27 -13.42
C LEU A 122 -13.19 -5.72 -13.27
N ILE A 123 -13.75 -6.42 -12.29
CA ILE A 123 -13.46 -7.82 -12.01
C ILE A 123 -14.64 -8.65 -12.49
N THR A 124 -14.38 -9.66 -13.30
CA THR A 124 -15.39 -10.66 -13.70
C THR A 124 -15.08 -11.97 -12.99
N CYS A 125 -16.09 -12.55 -12.35
CA CYS A 125 -15.99 -13.82 -11.65
C CYS A 125 -16.34 -15.01 -12.56
N LYS A 126 -16.07 -16.23 -12.10
CA LYS A 126 -16.37 -17.46 -12.84
C LYS A 126 -17.86 -17.69 -13.05
N ASP A 127 -18.69 -17.23 -12.11
CA ASP A 127 -20.16 -17.25 -12.21
C ASP A 127 -20.74 -16.19 -13.18
N GLY A 128 -19.88 -15.34 -13.76
CA GLY A 128 -20.28 -14.25 -14.66
C GLY A 128 -20.64 -12.94 -13.95
N SER A 129 -20.61 -12.90 -12.60
CA SER A 129 -20.85 -11.67 -11.86
C SER A 129 -19.67 -10.69 -11.99
N GLU A 130 -19.98 -9.39 -11.92
CA GLU A 130 -19.00 -8.32 -12.13
C GLU A 130 -18.94 -7.36 -10.94
N TYR A 131 -17.72 -6.99 -10.54
CA TYR A 131 -17.44 -6.12 -9.41
C TYR A 131 -16.50 -4.99 -9.82
N LYS A 132 -16.92 -3.74 -9.54
CA LYS A 132 -16.09 -2.57 -9.82
C LYS A 132 -15.17 -2.31 -8.64
N VAL A 133 -13.87 -2.24 -8.92
CA VAL A 133 -12.90 -1.70 -7.96
C VAL A 133 -12.92 -0.19 -8.08
N ILE A 134 -13.22 0.50 -6.99
CA ILE A 134 -13.28 1.97 -6.95
C ILE A 134 -12.12 2.54 -6.13
N SER A 135 -11.73 3.78 -6.43
CA SER A 135 -10.86 4.54 -5.54
C SER A 135 -11.63 4.88 -4.26
N SER A 136 -11.02 4.65 -3.10
CA SER A 136 -11.55 5.08 -1.80
C SER A 136 -11.02 6.45 -1.37
N ILE A 137 -10.07 6.99 -2.12
CA ILE A 137 -9.37 8.24 -1.77
C ILE A 137 -9.25 9.18 -2.98
N THR A 138 -8.94 10.43 -2.69
CA THR A 138 -8.54 11.42 -3.69
C THR A 138 -7.03 11.36 -3.91
N GLY A 139 -6.58 11.38 -5.17
CA GLY A 139 -5.16 11.42 -5.47
C GLY A 139 -4.85 11.32 -6.95
N LYS A 140 -3.57 11.14 -7.28
CA LYS A 140 -3.12 10.83 -8.63
C LYS A 140 -2.94 9.33 -8.79
N LEU A 141 -3.59 8.74 -9.78
CA LEU A 141 -3.30 7.37 -10.22
C LEU A 141 -1.88 7.35 -10.81
N VAL A 142 -0.98 6.60 -10.19
CA VAL A 142 0.42 6.47 -10.60
C VAL A 142 0.60 5.26 -11.50
N GLU A 143 0.01 4.14 -11.12
CA GLU A 143 0.21 2.85 -11.75
C GLU A 143 -1.03 1.97 -11.54
N VAL A 144 -1.29 1.09 -12.50
CA VAL A 144 -2.20 -0.05 -12.35
C VAL A 144 -1.41 -1.35 -12.47
N ASN A 145 -1.82 -2.39 -11.75
CA ASN A 145 -1.06 -3.64 -11.70
C ASN A 145 -1.39 -4.53 -12.91
N GLN A 146 -0.61 -4.41 -13.99
CA GLN A 146 -0.89 -5.22 -15.18
C GLN A 146 -0.76 -6.73 -14.93
N ARG A 147 0.00 -7.14 -13.90
CA ARG A 147 0.23 -8.54 -13.55
C ARG A 147 -1.04 -9.28 -13.12
N ILE A 148 -2.05 -8.57 -12.57
CA ILE A 148 -3.34 -9.18 -12.20
C ILE A 148 -4.26 -9.36 -13.41
N VAL A 149 -3.97 -8.72 -14.55
CA VAL A 149 -4.66 -8.99 -15.81
C VAL A 149 -4.17 -10.32 -16.38
N ASP A 150 -2.85 -10.51 -16.40
CA ASP A 150 -2.23 -11.74 -16.89
C ASP A 150 -2.50 -12.93 -15.96
N VAL A 151 -2.44 -12.70 -14.64
CA VAL A 151 -2.63 -13.73 -13.61
C VAL A 151 -3.64 -13.24 -12.56
N PRO A 152 -4.96 -13.37 -12.82
CA PRO A 152 -6.00 -12.88 -11.91
C PRO A 152 -5.99 -13.48 -10.51
N SER A 153 -5.41 -14.67 -10.34
CA SER A 153 -5.25 -15.32 -9.03
C SER A 153 -4.28 -14.59 -8.09
N ARG A 154 -3.51 -13.61 -8.59
CA ARG A 154 -2.66 -12.75 -7.74
C ARG A 154 -3.45 -11.73 -6.93
N LEU A 155 -4.69 -11.44 -7.33
CA LEU A 155 -5.53 -10.52 -6.58
C LEU A 155 -5.76 -11.07 -5.16
N GLY A 156 -5.64 -10.21 -4.15
CA GLY A 156 -5.79 -10.60 -2.74
C GLY A 156 -4.51 -11.10 -2.06
N ILE A 157 -3.41 -11.32 -2.81
CA ILE A 157 -2.09 -11.51 -2.20
C ILE A 157 -1.66 -10.18 -1.59
N ASP A 158 -1.27 -10.20 -0.31
CA ASP A 158 -0.95 -8.97 0.40
C ASP A 158 0.31 -8.29 -0.19
N GLY A 159 0.25 -6.98 -0.38
CA GLY A 159 1.31 -6.18 -1.02
C GLY A 159 1.49 -6.38 -2.53
N GLU A 160 1.30 -7.59 -3.08
CA GLU A 160 1.50 -7.88 -4.52
C GLU A 160 0.22 -7.80 -5.35
N GLY A 161 -0.92 -8.12 -4.74
CA GLY A 161 -2.24 -8.18 -5.35
C GLY A 161 -2.97 -6.84 -5.38
N TYR A 162 -2.24 -5.70 -5.35
CA TYR A 162 -2.86 -4.38 -5.48
C TYR A 162 -3.46 -4.19 -6.87
N VAL A 163 -4.51 -3.39 -6.95
CA VAL A 163 -5.18 -3.02 -8.20
C VAL A 163 -4.56 -1.74 -8.78
N ALA A 164 -4.25 -0.77 -7.92
CA ALA A 164 -3.71 0.52 -8.35
C ALA A 164 -2.85 1.16 -7.26
N ILE A 165 -1.87 1.96 -7.69
CA ILE A 165 -1.09 2.84 -6.81
C ILE A 165 -1.62 4.27 -6.97
N ILE A 166 -2.05 4.85 -5.86
CA ILE A 166 -2.54 6.22 -5.79
C ILE A 166 -1.60 7.06 -4.94
N PHE A 167 -1.26 8.23 -5.44
CA PHE A 167 -0.50 9.23 -4.73
C PHE A 167 -1.43 10.33 -4.21
N PRO A 168 -1.80 10.31 -2.91
CA PRO A 168 -2.60 11.38 -2.32
C PRO A 168 -1.77 12.65 -2.17
N LYS A 169 -2.44 13.78 -1.91
CA LYS A 169 -1.73 14.98 -1.48
C LYS A 169 -1.28 14.82 -0.02
N ILE A 170 -0.12 15.39 0.33
CA ILE A 170 0.52 15.21 1.64
C ILE A 170 -0.39 15.68 2.78
N ASP A 171 -1.07 16.81 2.58
CA ASP A 171 -2.03 17.41 3.51
C ASP A 171 -3.30 16.57 3.72
N GLN A 172 -3.63 15.68 2.79
CA GLN A 172 -4.84 14.84 2.85
C GLN A 172 -4.61 13.49 3.55
N VAL A 173 -3.36 13.10 3.83
CA VAL A 173 -3.05 11.76 4.35
C VAL A 173 -3.69 11.50 5.71
N ASN A 174 -3.70 12.49 6.61
CA ASN A 174 -4.32 12.34 7.92
C ASN A 174 -5.85 12.21 7.78
N ALA A 175 -6.47 13.05 6.95
CA ALA A 175 -7.90 12.96 6.67
C ALA A 175 -8.30 11.60 6.08
N ILE A 176 -7.44 10.99 5.23
CA ILE A 176 -7.66 9.62 4.72
C ILE A 176 -7.67 8.62 5.87
N LYS A 177 -6.69 8.68 6.79
CA LYS A 177 -6.63 7.78 7.96
C LYS A 177 -7.88 7.90 8.83
N ASP A 178 -8.35 9.12 9.05
CA ASP A 178 -9.51 9.38 9.92
C ASP A 178 -10.83 8.96 9.24
N SER A 179 -10.89 8.98 7.91
CA SER A 179 -12.08 8.63 7.14
C SER A 179 -12.29 7.13 6.90
N LEU A 180 -11.27 6.32 7.12
CA LEU A 180 -11.27 4.88 6.83
C LEU A 180 -11.16 4.07 8.13
N LEU A 181 -11.64 2.84 8.07
CA LEU A 181 -11.58 1.95 9.21
C LEU A 181 -10.18 1.37 9.36
N THR A 182 -9.69 1.31 10.59
CA THR A 182 -8.52 0.50 10.95
C THR A 182 -8.83 -0.99 10.81
N GLU A 183 -7.78 -1.82 10.74
CA GLU A 183 -7.92 -3.28 10.67
C GLU A 183 -8.75 -3.84 11.84
N GLU A 184 -8.53 -3.37 13.06
CA GLU A 184 -9.29 -3.79 14.24
C GLU A 184 -10.77 -3.43 14.14
N GLN A 185 -11.08 -2.22 13.66
CA GLN A 185 -12.46 -1.77 13.47
C GLN A 185 -13.15 -2.57 12.37
N TYR A 186 -12.47 -2.82 11.25
CA TYR A 186 -13.01 -3.60 10.14
C TYR A 186 -13.33 -5.04 10.56
N ARG A 187 -12.41 -5.69 11.29
CA ARG A 187 -12.61 -7.05 11.82
C ARG A 187 -13.85 -7.19 12.72
N LYS A 188 -14.20 -6.15 13.49
CA LYS A 188 -15.39 -6.13 14.34
C LYS A 188 -16.71 -6.03 13.56
N ILE A 189 -16.68 -5.54 12.33
CA ILE A 189 -17.87 -5.34 11.49
C ILE A 189 -18.15 -6.54 10.59
N ILE A 190 -17.10 -7.27 10.19
CA ILE A 190 -17.23 -8.44 9.31
C ILE A 190 -17.48 -9.78 10.05
N GLN A 191 -17.42 -9.78 11.38
CA GLN A 191 -17.87 -10.91 12.23
C GLN A 191 -19.40 -11.01 12.22
#